data_AF-A0A969MXT3-F1
#
_entry.id   AF-A0A969MXT3-F1
#
_cell.length_a   1.000
_cell.length_b   1.000
_cell.length_c   1.000
_cell.angle_alpha   90.00
_cell.angle_beta   90.00
_cell.angle_gamma   90.00
#
_symmetry.space_group_name_H-M   'P 1'
#
loop_
_entity.id
_entity.type
_entity.pdbx_description
1 polymer ?
#
loop_
_entity_poly.entity_id
_entity_poly.type
_entity_poly.pdbx_seq_one_letter_code
_entity_poly.pdbx_strand_id
1 'polypeptide(L)'
;MPKIYWHEDLIEDELKIKIPEDLKWLWDYYSSVAIKIYDYGISGLYIYSPDQALVRHKYYYVKEKELAKTIEDLREGDFIIGEYFGEQQFVLIRCDEKSKDFGSILMTQPIDPREEWPIVATSLIDFLETYYLAGDMFWDNEKYWRT
;
A
#
# COMPACT_ATOMS: atom_id res chain seq x y z
N MET A 1 10.35 -8.11 10.10
CA MET A 1 10.40 -9.57 10.33
C MET A 1 11.55 -10.16 9.47
N PRO A 2 12.09 -11.36 9.77
CA PRO A 2 13.20 -11.92 8.99
C PRO A 2 12.80 -12.11 7.53
N LYS A 3 13.70 -11.85 6.59
CA LYS A 3 13.43 -12.00 5.15
C LYS A 3 12.86 -13.38 4.82
N ILE A 4 11.94 -13.40 3.87
CA ILE A 4 11.47 -14.63 3.22
C ILE A 4 12.03 -14.65 1.79
N TYR A 5 12.21 -15.84 1.25
CA TYR A 5 12.53 -15.94 -0.17
C TYR A 5 11.27 -15.67 -0.98
N TRP A 6 11.39 -14.85 -2.02
CA TRP A 6 10.29 -14.46 -2.88
C TRP A 6 10.79 -14.35 -4.32
N HIS A 7 9.87 -14.42 -5.27
CA HIS A 7 10.17 -14.33 -6.70
C HIS A 7 9.38 -13.16 -7.28
N GLU A 8 10.10 -12.13 -7.73
CA GLU A 8 9.54 -10.96 -8.43
C GLU A 8 8.65 -11.39 -9.60
N ASP A 9 9.20 -12.20 -10.49
CA ASP A 9 8.54 -12.64 -11.74
C ASP A 9 7.18 -13.28 -11.47
N LEU A 10 7.01 -14.02 -10.35
CA LEU A 10 5.73 -14.66 -10.04
C LEU A 10 4.63 -13.64 -9.77
N ILE A 11 4.93 -12.58 -9.02
CA ILE A 11 3.95 -11.55 -8.68
C ILE A 11 3.68 -10.66 -9.89
N GLU A 12 4.74 -10.25 -10.60
CA GLU A 12 4.62 -9.41 -11.80
C GLU A 12 3.86 -10.13 -12.92
N ASP A 13 4.15 -11.40 -13.18
CA ASP A 13 3.44 -12.17 -14.20
C ASP A 13 1.99 -12.46 -13.82
N GLU A 14 1.72 -12.73 -12.55
CA GLU A 14 0.38 -13.05 -12.08
C GLU A 14 -0.53 -11.82 -12.09
N LEU A 15 -0.03 -10.67 -11.65
CA LEU A 15 -0.82 -9.44 -11.56
C LEU A 15 -0.70 -8.54 -12.80
N LYS A 16 0.22 -8.84 -13.72
CA LYS A 16 0.54 -8.02 -14.91
C LYS A 16 0.97 -6.60 -14.53
N ILE A 17 1.87 -6.52 -13.54
CA ILE A 17 2.39 -5.26 -13.00
C ILE A 17 3.92 -5.21 -13.02
N LYS A 18 4.51 -4.03 -12.78
CA LYS A 18 5.93 -3.86 -12.49
C LYS A 18 6.12 -3.39 -11.04
N ILE A 19 6.87 -4.12 -10.24
CA ILE A 19 7.10 -3.78 -8.84
C ILE A 19 8.16 -2.64 -8.77
N PRO A 20 7.87 -1.53 -8.08
CA PRO A 20 8.85 -0.46 -7.85
C PRO A 20 10.05 -0.92 -7.02
N GLU A 21 11.23 -0.37 -7.33
CA GLU A 21 12.51 -0.81 -6.79
C GLU A 21 12.60 -0.73 -5.25
N ASP A 22 11.98 0.28 -4.65
CA ASP A 22 11.95 0.47 -3.21
C ASP A 22 11.13 -0.60 -2.47
N LEU A 23 10.03 -1.08 -3.06
CA LEU A 23 9.29 -2.22 -2.52
C LEU A 23 10.09 -3.53 -2.63
N LYS A 24 10.81 -3.74 -3.74
CA LYS A 24 11.72 -4.90 -3.88
C LYS A 24 12.81 -4.87 -2.82
N TRP A 25 13.44 -3.71 -2.67
CA TRP A 25 14.47 -3.49 -1.67
C TRP A 25 13.91 -3.81 -0.28
N LEU A 26 12.71 -3.31 0.06
CA LEU A 26 12.10 -3.64 1.34
C LEU A 26 11.96 -5.16 1.52
N TRP A 27 11.43 -5.87 0.54
CA TRP A 27 11.19 -7.31 0.60
C TRP A 27 12.45 -8.18 0.60
N ASP A 28 13.56 -7.69 0.03
CA ASP A 28 14.86 -8.37 0.08
C ASP A 28 15.48 -8.38 1.47
N TYR A 29 15.23 -7.33 2.26
CA TYR A 29 15.80 -7.18 3.61
C TYR A 29 14.81 -7.58 4.72
N TYR A 30 13.52 -7.36 4.50
CA TYR A 30 12.47 -7.56 5.50
C TYR A 30 11.28 -8.27 4.89
N SER A 31 10.78 -9.31 5.55
CA SER A 31 9.53 -9.91 5.07
C SER A 31 8.35 -8.99 5.28
N SER A 32 8.28 -8.22 6.36
CA SER A 32 7.18 -7.28 6.61
C SER A 32 7.60 -6.20 7.59
N VAL A 33 6.89 -5.07 7.53
CA VAL A 33 7.11 -3.89 8.39
C VAL A 33 5.84 -3.58 9.15
N ALA A 34 5.95 -3.48 10.47
CA ALA A 34 4.87 -3.02 11.33
C ALA A 34 5.35 -1.81 12.11
N ILE A 35 4.75 -0.64 11.86
CA ILE A 35 5.00 0.59 12.61
C ILE A 35 3.77 0.84 13.46
N LYS A 36 3.88 0.56 14.76
CA LYS A 36 2.82 0.79 15.73
C LYS A 36 2.98 2.18 16.31
N ILE A 37 1.89 2.94 16.38
CA ILE A 37 1.86 4.17 17.15
C ILE A 37 1.20 3.87 18.50
N TYR A 38 1.91 4.19 19.57
CA TYR A 38 1.69 3.58 20.88
C TYR A 38 0.72 4.33 21.79
N ASP A 39 0.16 5.47 21.37
CA ASP A 39 -0.41 6.36 22.38
C ASP A 39 -1.66 5.79 23.06
N TYR A 40 -2.51 5.00 22.40
CA TYR A 40 -3.58 4.25 23.09
C TYR A 40 -3.90 2.88 22.49
N GLY A 41 -3.01 2.35 21.63
CA GLY A 41 -3.12 1.03 21.02
C GLY A 41 -4.24 0.94 19.98
N ILE A 42 -3.98 0.17 18.92
CA ILE A 42 -4.90 -0.17 17.82
C ILE A 42 -4.81 0.76 16.58
N SER A 43 -3.79 1.60 16.46
CA SER A 43 -3.50 2.28 15.19
C SER A 43 -2.04 2.09 14.77
N GLY A 44 -1.82 1.97 13.47
CA GLY A 44 -0.49 1.75 12.93
C GLY A 44 -0.48 1.25 11.50
N LEU A 45 0.68 1.36 10.89
CA LEU A 45 0.95 0.92 9.53
C LEU A 45 1.47 -0.51 9.51
N TYR A 46 0.91 -1.33 8.63
CA TYR A 46 1.46 -2.65 8.32
C TYR A 46 1.68 -2.81 6.82
N ILE A 47 2.95 -2.97 6.44
CA ILE A 47 3.34 -3.36 5.09
C ILE A 47 3.52 -4.88 5.09
N TYR A 48 2.77 -5.53 4.22
CA TYR A 48 2.70 -6.97 4.06
C TYR A 48 4.01 -7.58 3.56
N SER A 49 4.15 -8.89 3.79
CA SER A 49 5.10 -9.70 3.04
C SER A 49 4.67 -9.95 1.60
N PRO A 50 5.58 -10.29 0.69
CA PRO A 50 5.25 -10.54 -0.72
C PRO A 50 4.06 -11.49 -0.91
N ASP A 51 4.06 -12.60 -0.18
CA ASP A 51 2.99 -13.61 -0.21
C ASP A 51 1.68 -13.06 0.37
N GLN A 52 1.75 -12.32 1.48
CA GLN A 52 0.58 -11.69 2.09
C GLN A 52 -0.02 -10.65 1.16
N ALA A 53 0.81 -9.81 0.52
CA ALA A 53 0.39 -8.78 -0.42
C ALA A 53 -0.34 -9.42 -1.62
N LEU A 54 0.24 -10.46 -2.23
CA LEU A 54 -0.39 -11.18 -3.34
C LEU A 54 -1.74 -11.81 -2.92
N VAL A 55 -1.76 -12.54 -1.80
CA VAL A 55 -2.98 -13.20 -1.32
C VAL A 55 -4.07 -12.18 -0.97
N ARG A 56 -3.72 -11.09 -0.26
CA ARG A 56 -4.64 -10.03 0.13
C ARG A 56 -5.16 -9.30 -1.11
N HIS A 57 -4.27 -8.89 -2.01
CA HIS A 57 -4.66 -8.22 -3.25
C HIS A 57 -5.67 -9.07 -4.04
N LYS A 58 -5.39 -10.37 -4.25
CA LYS A 58 -6.33 -11.27 -4.92
C LYS A 58 -7.65 -11.42 -4.16
N TYR A 59 -7.60 -11.57 -2.85
CA TYR A 59 -8.80 -11.69 -2.03
C TYR A 59 -9.70 -10.46 -2.17
N TYR A 60 -9.15 -9.25 -2.02
CA TYR A 60 -9.93 -8.02 -2.16
C TYR A 60 -10.37 -7.79 -3.60
N TYR A 61 -9.52 -8.08 -4.58
CA TYR A 61 -9.85 -8.04 -6.00
C TYR A 61 -10.97 -9.03 -6.41
N VAL A 62 -11.18 -10.12 -5.67
CA VAL A 62 -12.32 -11.02 -5.91
C VAL A 62 -13.53 -10.57 -5.10
N LYS A 63 -13.35 -10.35 -3.80
CA LYS A 63 -14.43 -10.04 -2.86
C LYS A 63 -15.15 -8.74 -3.21
N GLU A 64 -14.42 -7.70 -3.60
CA GLU A 64 -15.06 -6.41 -3.91
C GLU A 64 -15.76 -6.43 -5.28
N LYS A 65 -15.39 -7.37 -6.16
CA LYS A 65 -16.07 -7.65 -7.44
C LYS A 65 -17.43 -8.29 -7.17
N GLU A 66 -17.49 -9.11 -6.13
CA GLU A 66 -18.74 -9.73 -5.66
C GLU A 66 -19.60 -8.76 -4.84
N LEU A 67 -19.00 -7.82 -4.10
CA LEU A 67 -19.70 -6.86 -3.23
C LEU A 67 -20.01 -5.50 -3.86
N ALA A 68 -19.54 -5.24 -5.09
CA ALA A 68 -19.87 -4.08 -5.94
C ALA A 68 -19.75 -2.69 -5.26
N LYS A 69 -18.81 -2.50 -4.34
CA LYS A 69 -18.69 -1.23 -3.58
C LYS A 69 -17.32 -0.58 -3.56
N THR A 70 -16.27 -1.27 -3.98
CA THR A 70 -14.89 -0.76 -3.79
C THR A 70 -13.94 -1.18 -4.93
N ILE A 71 -14.37 -2.12 -5.78
CA ILE A 71 -13.58 -2.59 -6.93
C ILE A 71 -13.75 -1.81 -8.22
N GLU A 72 -14.78 -0.97 -8.32
CA GLU A 72 -14.86 -0.08 -9.47
C GLU A 72 -13.68 0.92 -9.45
N ASP A 73 -13.09 1.15 -8.28
CA ASP A 73 -12.07 2.15 -8.07
C ASP A 73 -10.61 1.63 -8.20
N LEU A 74 -10.36 0.33 -7.97
CA LEU A 74 -9.02 -0.22 -8.23
C LEU A 74 -8.72 -0.19 -9.73
N ARG A 75 -7.62 0.50 -10.07
CA ARG A 75 -7.15 0.62 -11.45
C ARG A 75 -6.14 -0.47 -11.76
N GLU A 76 -5.98 -0.78 -13.05
CA GLU A 76 -4.85 -1.58 -13.50
C GLU A 76 -3.54 -0.96 -13.00
N GLY A 77 -2.62 -1.84 -12.57
CA GLY A 77 -1.40 -1.44 -11.90
C GLY A 77 -1.55 -1.02 -10.43
N ASP A 78 -2.75 -1.02 -9.82
CA ASP A 78 -2.84 -0.88 -8.36
C ASP A 78 -2.43 -2.18 -7.68
N PHE A 79 -1.57 -2.08 -6.66
CA PHE A 79 -1.19 -3.23 -5.85
C PHE A 79 -1.33 -2.92 -4.36
N ILE A 80 -2.06 -3.79 -3.64
CA ILE A 80 -2.27 -3.66 -2.20
C ILE A 80 -1.04 -4.23 -1.49
N ILE A 81 -0.31 -3.36 -0.81
CA ILE A 81 0.95 -3.72 -0.14
C ILE A 81 0.87 -3.58 1.38
N GLY A 82 -0.22 -3.04 1.90
CA GLY A 82 -0.39 -2.88 3.34
C GLY A 82 -1.78 -2.47 3.76
N GLU A 83 -1.92 -2.26 5.06
CA GLU A 83 -3.13 -1.73 5.70
C GLU A 83 -2.76 -0.78 6.84
N TYR A 84 -3.65 0.17 7.08
CA TYR A 84 -3.68 0.92 8.32
C TYR A 84 -4.64 0.24 9.30
N PHE A 85 -4.11 -0.24 10.42
CA PHE A 85 -4.93 -0.87 11.45
C PHE A 85 -5.86 0.16 12.09
N GLY A 86 -7.13 -0.19 12.22
CA GLY A 86 -8.16 0.64 12.87
C GLY A 86 -9.20 1.22 11.92
N GLU A 87 -8.82 1.58 10.69
CA GLU A 87 -9.67 2.40 9.79
C GLU A 87 -10.13 1.68 8.50
N GLN A 88 -9.83 0.38 8.32
CA GLN A 88 -10.10 -0.38 7.08
C GLN A 88 -9.51 0.28 5.81
N GLN A 89 -8.40 1.01 5.95
CA GLN A 89 -7.71 1.64 4.82
C GLN A 89 -6.55 0.76 4.35
N PHE A 90 -6.46 0.53 3.03
CA PHE A 90 -5.33 -0.13 2.41
C PHE A 90 -4.29 0.87 1.92
N VAL A 91 -3.04 0.41 1.96
CA VAL A 91 -1.89 1.07 1.34
C VAL A 91 -1.73 0.45 -0.03
N LEU A 92 -1.86 1.28 -1.06
CA LEU A 92 -1.65 0.93 -2.45
C LEU A 92 -0.34 1.52 -2.95
N ILE A 93 0.29 0.81 -3.87
CA ILE A 93 1.39 1.34 -4.68
C ILE A 93 1.02 1.22 -6.16
N ARG A 94 1.39 2.23 -6.96
CA ARG A 94 1.21 2.22 -8.41
C ARG A 94 2.34 1.43 -9.09
N CYS A 95 1.95 0.39 -9.81
CA CYS A 95 2.83 -0.57 -10.47
C CYS A 95 2.64 -0.61 -12.00
N ASP A 96 2.00 0.40 -12.58
CA ASP A 96 1.98 0.60 -14.04
C ASP A 96 3.18 1.44 -14.49
N GLU A 97 4.21 0.78 -15.03
CA GLU A 97 5.46 1.42 -15.49
C GLU A 97 5.26 2.49 -16.57
N LYS A 98 4.10 2.49 -17.25
CA LYS A 98 3.78 3.46 -18.31
C LYS A 98 3.07 4.69 -17.75
N SER A 99 2.61 4.62 -16.51
CA SER A 99 1.90 5.71 -15.85
C SER A 99 2.88 6.74 -15.26
N LYS A 100 2.47 8.00 -15.24
CA LYS A 100 3.26 9.09 -14.64
C LYS A 100 3.37 8.99 -13.12
N ASP A 101 2.46 8.27 -12.49
CA ASP A 101 2.37 8.07 -11.04
C ASP A 101 3.00 6.74 -10.59
N PHE A 102 3.77 6.05 -11.45
CA PHE A 102 4.48 4.82 -11.08
C PHE A 102 5.31 4.99 -9.81
N GLY A 103 5.20 4.04 -8.88
CA GLY A 103 5.87 4.06 -7.57
C GLY A 103 5.15 4.85 -6.49
N SER A 104 4.15 5.67 -6.85
CA SER A 104 3.43 6.48 -5.86
C SER A 104 2.57 5.63 -4.93
N ILE A 105 2.40 6.12 -3.71
CA ILE A 105 1.62 5.48 -2.65
C ILE A 105 0.27 6.17 -2.53
N LEU A 106 -0.80 5.38 -2.53
CA LEU A 106 -2.16 5.87 -2.30
C LEU A 106 -2.77 5.19 -1.09
N MET A 107 -3.65 5.93 -0.41
CA MET A 107 -4.47 5.36 0.66
C MET A 107 -5.91 5.24 0.16
N THR A 108 -6.48 4.05 0.26
CA THR A 108 -7.88 3.85 -0.12
C THR A 108 -8.79 4.63 0.82
N GLN A 109 -9.83 5.26 0.28
CA GLN A 109 -10.93 5.82 1.07
C GLN A 109 -12.18 4.96 0.85
N PRO A 110 -12.73 4.31 1.88
CA PRO A 110 -13.90 3.43 1.72
C PRO A 110 -15.16 4.11 1.21
N ILE A 111 -15.24 5.44 1.32
CA ILE A 111 -16.41 6.25 1.00
C ILE A 111 -16.18 7.04 -0.30
N ASP A 112 -14.97 7.54 -0.52
CA ASP A 112 -14.65 8.44 -1.62
C ASP A 112 -14.27 7.66 -2.88
N PRO A 113 -14.59 8.19 -4.07
CA PRO A 113 -14.23 7.54 -5.34
C PRO A 113 -12.72 7.53 -5.54
N ARG A 114 -12.24 6.68 -6.46
CA ARG A 114 -10.81 6.54 -6.78
C ARG A 114 -10.09 7.85 -7.03
N GLU A 115 -10.73 8.77 -7.75
CA GLU A 115 -10.14 10.06 -8.14
C GLU A 115 -9.82 10.96 -6.95
N GLU A 116 -10.45 10.72 -5.81
CA GLU A 116 -10.27 11.46 -4.57
C GLU A 116 -9.34 10.76 -3.59
N TRP A 117 -8.89 9.53 -3.90
CA TRP A 117 -7.93 8.83 -3.05
C TRP A 117 -6.61 9.60 -3.03
N PRO A 118 -6.09 9.94 -1.84
CA PRO A 118 -4.89 10.75 -1.74
C PRO A 118 -3.66 9.95 -2.19
N ILE A 119 -2.87 10.56 -3.06
CA ILE A 119 -1.47 10.17 -3.25
C ILE A 119 -0.70 10.75 -2.08
N VAL A 120 -0.28 9.89 -1.16
CA VAL A 120 0.35 10.28 0.10
C VAL A 120 1.87 10.39 0.01
N ALA A 121 2.47 9.81 -1.04
CA ALA A 121 3.89 9.91 -1.34
C ALA A 121 4.20 9.52 -2.79
N THR A 122 5.36 9.94 -3.28
CA THR A 122 5.88 9.56 -4.61
C THR A 122 6.65 8.24 -4.63
N SER A 123 7.01 7.71 -3.47
CA SER A 123 7.70 6.43 -3.31
C SER A 123 7.37 5.81 -1.94
N LEU A 124 7.63 4.52 -1.79
CA LEU A 124 7.48 3.81 -0.51
C LEU A 124 8.46 4.34 0.54
N ILE A 125 9.68 4.69 0.14
CA ILE A 125 10.68 5.25 1.07
C ILE A 125 10.20 6.60 1.61
N ASP A 126 9.77 7.51 0.73
CA ASP A 126 9.27 8.83 1.14
C ASP A 126 8.05 8.68 2.08
N PHE A 127 7.16 7.73 1.78
CA PHE A 127 6.01 7.41 2.62
C PHE A 127 6.44 6.96 4.01
N LEU A 128 7.34 5.98 4.11
CA LEU A 128 7.79 5.43 5.39
C LEU A 128 8.56 6.45 6.22
N GLU A 129 9.41 7.28 5.60
CA GLU A 129 10.12 8.36 6.28
C GLU A 129 9.15 9.42 6.81
N THR A 130 8.21 9.86 5.98
CA THR A 130 7.23 10.88 6.38
C THR A 130 6.30 10.36 7.46
N TYR A 131 5.83 9.12 7.34
CA TYR A 131 5.00 8.46 8.34
C TYR A 131 5.73 8.32 9.68
N TYR A 132 7.00 7.90 9.66
CA TYR A 132 7.82 7.79 10.86
C TYR A 132 8.05 9.14 11.55
N LEU A 133 8.28 10.21 10.79
CA LEU A 133 8.51 11.56 11.33
C LEU A 133 7.23 12.21 11.86
N ALA A 134 6.09 12.00 11.18
CA ALA A 134 4.82 12.61 11.56
C ALA A 134 4.13 11.88 12.73
N GLY A 135 4.34 10.57 12.86
CA GLY A 135 3.69 9.75 13.89
C GLY A 135 2.16 9.87 13.82
N ASP A 136 1.51 10.09 14.96
CA ASP A 136 0.05 10.23 15.04
C ASP A 136 -0.49 11.41 14.22
N MET A 137 0.32 12.45 13.98
CA MET A 137 -0.11 13.62 13.22
C MET A 137 -0.18 13.38 11.71
N PHE A 138 0.27 12.22 11.22
CA PHE A 138 0.30 11.93 9.78
C PHE A 138 -1.09 12.14 9.16
N TRP A 139 -2.14 11.61 9.79
CA TRP A 139 -3.51 11.71 9.26
C TRP A 139 -4.19 13.05 9.55
N ASP A 140 -3.83 13.69 10.66
CA ASP A 140 -4.48 14.93 11.11
C ASP A 140 -4.00 16.18 10.36
N ASN A 141 -2.93 16.07 9.58
CA ASN A 141 -2.35 17.23 8.92
C ASN A 141 -1.98 16.91 7.47
N GLU A 142 -2.81 17.46 6.56
CA GLU A 142 -2.63 17.31 5.11
C GLU A 142 -1.23 17.70 4.64
N LYS A 143 -0.48 18.54 5.36
CA LYS A 143 0.91 18.88 5.00
C LYS A 143 1.84 17.66 4.92
N TYR A 144 1.48 16.54 5.54
CA TYR A 144 2.28 15.31 5.53
C TYR A 144 1.95 14.36 4.38
N TRP A 145 0.85 14.58 3.65
CA TRP A 145 0.45 13.67 2.58
C TRP A 145 -0.17 14.33 1.35
N ARG A 146 -0.45 15.64 1.38
CA ARG A 146 -1.01 16.40 0.26
C ARG A 146 0.12 17.24 -0.35
N THR A 147 0.81 16.68 -1.34
CA THR A 147 1.83 17.36 -2.17
C THR A 147 1.26 17.90 -3.47
#